data_AF-A0A847E216-F1
#
_entry.id   AF-A0A847E216-F1
#
_cell.length_a   1.000
_cell.length_b   1.000
_cell.length_c   1.000
_cell.angle_alpha   90.00
_cell.angle_beta   90.00
_cell.angle_gamma   90.00
#
_symmetry.space_group_name_H-M   'P 1'
#
loop_
_entity.id
_entity.type
_entity.pdbx_description
1 polymer ?
#
loop_
_entity_poly.entity_id
_entity_poly.type
_entity_poly.pdbx_seq_one_letter_code
_entity_poly.pdbx_strand_id
1 'polypeptide(L)' 'MRTLTEQELLMINGGSITSSFINAIARGIKSIYDLGRAFGSSFRRFQFNKLCPF' A
#
# COMPACT_ATOMS: atom_id res chain seq x y z
N MET A 1 -18.42 36.30 2.08
CA MET A 1 -17.14 35.63 1.76
C MET A 1 -16.04 36.47 2.39
N ARG A 2 -15.25 35.91 3.32
CA ARG A 2 -14.25 36.66 4.09
C ARG A 2 -12.87 36.31 3.56
N THR A 3 -12.09 37.33 3.20
CA THR A 3 -10.71 37.19 2.74
C THR A 3 -9.79 36.92 3.93
N LEU A 4 -8.99 35.86 3.85
CA LEU A 4 -7.95 35.55 4.84
C LEU A 4 -6.74 36.47 4.64
N THR A 5 -6.06 36.80 5.74
CA THR A 5 -4.78 37.53 5.69
C THR A 5 -3.62 36.59 5.36
N GLU A 6 -2.51 37.12 4.83
CA GLU A 6 -1.32 36.32 4.48
C GLU A 6 -0.79 35.49 5.66
N GLN A 7 -0.93 36.01 6.88
CA GLN A 7 -0.53 35.32 8.11
C GLN A 7 -1.43 34.13 8.43
N GLU A 8 -2.74 34.24 8.19
CA GLU A 8 -3.69 33.13 8.38
C GLU A 8 -3.49 32.04 7.32
N LEU A 9 -3.10 32.42 6.10
CA LEU A 9 -2.73 31.47 5.03
C LEU A 9 -1.51 30.62 5.41
N LEU A 10 -0.50 31.21 6.05
CA LEU A 10 0.68 30.49 6.54
C LEU A 10 0.38 29.53 7.69
N MET A 11 -0.71 29.76 8.43
CA MET A 11 -1.15 28.88 9.52
C MET A 11 -1.97 27.67 9.06
N ILE A 12 -2.29 27.59 7.76
CA ILE A 12 -2.97 26.42 7.17
C ILE A 12 -1.96 25.29 7.04
N ASN A 13 -1.79 24.51 8.11
CA ASN A 13 -0.94 23.33 8.13
C ASN A 13 -1.65 22.17 7.39
N GLY A 14 -1.56 22.18 6.05
CA GLY A 14 -2.31 21.31 5.14
C GLY A 14 -1.72 19.91 4.93
N GLY A 15 -1.02 19.35 5.92
CA GLY A 15 -0.29 18.09 5.76
C GLY A 15 -0.43 17.16 6.94
N SER A 16 -1.56 16.47 7.05
CA SER A 16 -1.67 15.28 7.91
C SER A 16 -1.50 14.02 7.07
N ILE A 17 -1.28 12.87 7.72
CA ILE A 17 -1.28 11.56 7.05
C ILE A 17 -2.61 11.41 6.31
N THR A 18 -2.56 11.50 4.98
CA THR A 18 -3.76 11.38 4.17
C THR A 18 -4.20 9.92 4.09
N SER A 19 -5.50 9.71 3.93
CA SER A 19 -6.05 8.39 3.64
C SER A 19 -5.39 7.75 2.41
N SER A 20 -5.06 8.56 1.39
CA SER A 20 -4.33 8.12 0.21
C SER A 20 -2.93 7.59 0.53
N PHE A 21 -2.20 8.23 1.47
CA PHE A 21 -0.88 7.79 1.88
C PHE A 21 -0.93 6.42 2.59
N ILE A 22 -1.84 6.25 3.54
CA ILE A 22 -2.03 4.96 4.24
C ILE A 22 -2.44 3.87 3.24
N ASN A 23 -3.33 4.19 2.31
CA ASN A 23 -3.81 3.25 1.30
C ASN A 23 -2.68 2.82 0.33
N ALA A 24 -1.79 3.74 -0.03
CA ALA A 24 -0.61 3.42 -0.84
C ALA A 24 0.32 2.43 -0.13
N ILE A 25 0.57 2.63 1.17
CA ILE A 25 1.39 1.71 1.98
C ILE A 25 0.74 0.32 2.08
N ALA A 26 -0.55 0.27 2.40
CA ALA A 26 -1.29 -1.00 2.52
C ALA A 26 -1.24 -1.82 1.21
N ARG A 27 -1.38 -1.14 0.06
CA ARG A 27 -1.25 -1.78 -1.26
C ARG A 27 0.18 -2.23 -1.55
N GLY A 28 1.18 -1.43 -1.19
CA GLY A 28 2.59 -1.80 -1.34
C GLY A 28 2.93 -3.10 -0.60
N ILE A 29 2.51 -3.21 0.67
CA ILE A 29 2.71 -4.41 1.48
C ILE A 29 1.99 -5.61 0.88
N LYS A 30 0.74 -5.43 0.43
CA LYS A 30 -0.02 -6.50 -0.22
C LYS A 30 0.65 -7.02 -1.49
N SER A 31 1.20 -6.13 -2.32
CA SER A 31 1.94 -6.53 -3.52
C SER A 31 3.17 -7.39 -3.21
N ILE A 32 3.93 -7.02 -2.16
CA ILE A 32 5.09 -7.80 -1.72
C ILE A 32 4.66 -9.18 -1.20
N TYR A 33 3.59 -9.22 -0.40
CA TYR A 33 3.02 -10.47 0.11
C TYR A 33 2.55 -11.39 -1.03
N ASP A 34 1.81 -10.84 -2.00
CA ASP A 34 1.29 -11.59 -3.13
C ASP A 34 2.43 -12.14 -4.00
N LEU A 35 3.51 -11.38 -4.19
CA LEU A 35 4.72 -11.83 -4.87
C LEU A 35 5.38 -13.01 -4.14
N GLY A 36 5.58 -12.90 -2.82
CA GLY A 36 6.14 -13.98 -2.01
C GLY A 36 5.28 -15.24 -2.01
N ARG A 37 3.95 -15.08 -1.93
CA ARG A 37 3.00 -16.19 -2.01
C ARG A 37 3.04 -16.90 -3.36
N ALA A 38 3.04 -16.13 -4.46
CA ALA A 38 3.11 -16.68 -5.80
C ALA A 38 4.45 -17.40 -6.04
N PHE A 39 5.54 -16.79 -5.61
CA PHE A 39 6.88 -17.38 -5.70
C PHE A 39 6.99 -18.67 -4.89
N GLY A 40 6.61 -18.65 -3.61
CA GLY A 40 6.67 -19.83 -2.74
C GLY A 40 5.77 -20.97 -3.22
N SER A 41 4.58 -20.64 -3.73
CA SER A 41 3.69 -21.64 -4.34
C SER A 41 4.33 -22.28 -5.58
N SER A 42 4.94 -21.48 -6.43
CA SER A 42 5.61 -21.95 -7.65
C SER A 42 6.85 -22.79 -7.32
N PHE A 43 7.64 -22.36 -6.33
CA PHE A 43 8.81 -23.10 -5.84
C PHE A 43 8.41 -24.47 -5.27
N ARG A 44 7.36 -24.52 -4.44
CA ARG A 44 6.83 -25.79 -3.91
C ARG A 44 6.37 -26.72 -5.02
N ARG A 45 5.73 -26.19 -6.07
CA ARG A 45 5.31 -27.00 -7.23
C ARG A 45 6.51 -27.55 -7.99
N PHE A 46 7.55 -26.75 -8.19
CA PHE A 46 8.78 -27.18 -8.83
C PHE A 46 9.47 -28.30 -8.03
N GLN A 47 9.52 -28.20 -6.70
CA GLN A 47 10.18 -29.20 -5.86
C GLN A 47 9.40 -30.52 -5.77
N PHE A 48 8.07 -30.47 -5.58
CA PHE A 48 7.27 -31.67 -5.34
C PHE A 48 6.64 -32.26 -6.60
N ASN A 49 6.69 -31.55 -7.73
CA ASN A 49 6.11 -31.93 -9.02
C ASN A 49 4.66 -32.47 -8.93
N LYS A 50 3.92 -32.06 -7.90
CA LYS A 50 2.51 -32.39 -7.67
C LYS A 50 1.72 -31.10 -7.54
N LEU A 51 0.64 -31.00 -8.31
CA LEU A 51 -0.43 -30.05 -8.03
C LEU A 51 -1.15 -30.54 -6.77
N CYS A 52 -1.55 -29.63 -5.87
CA CYS A 52 -2.38 -30.04 -4.75
C CYS A 52 -3.62 -30.75 -5.31
N PRO A 53 -3.92 -32.00 -4.88
CA PRO A 53 -5.19 -32.62 -5.23
C PRO A 53 -6.32 -31.78 -4.63
N PHE A 54 -7.37 -31.60 -5.41
CA PHE A 54 -8.58 -30.88 -5.02
C PHE A 54 -9.24 -31.54 -3.80
#